data_AF-A0A7K5RIR3-F1
#
_entry.id   AF-A0A7K5RIR3-F1
#
_cell.length_a   1.000
_cell.length_b   1.000
_cell.length_c   1.000
_cell.angle_alpha   90.00
_cell.angle_beta   90.00
_cell.angle_gamma   90.00
#
_symmetry.space_group_name_H-M   'P 1'
#
loop_
_entity.id
_entity.type
_entity.pdbx_description
1 polymer ?
#
loop_
_entity_poly.entity_id
_entity_poly.type
_entity_poly.pdbx_seq_one_letter_code
_entity_poly.pdbx_strand_id
1 'polypeptide(L)'
;PDPSPLPQEKFCEFNTGIRSPPKQMVWCTRPRSRQRAVVLAWERQLLVVGNSSECIRYPLTRGDIPGPSSCCCHLLCHQHCCPGGPLGVLFHGMLPEASQEIFRIASMAPGALLLEAQKEYEKESQKADEYLREIREQQLLPEAVGQCIEAAGYEHEPDTQKSLLRAASFGKCFLDKFPPEGFVRMCQDLRVLNAIRDYQIGIPLTFTQYKQLTIEVLLDRLVLRRLYPLAIRVCEFLRLPDVQGVSRILAHWACCKVQQKDKSDEEVAQAINHKLGDTAGISYSDIATRAYDCGRAELAIRLLEYEPRSGEQVPLLLKMKRSKLALGKAIESGDTDLVYTVVLHLKNELNRGTFFMTLQNQPVALSLYRQFCRHQERDTLKDLYNQDDNHQELGNFHVHSSYS
;
A
#
# COMPACT_ATOMS: atom_id res chain seq x y z
N PRO A 1 9.04 16.83 39.47
CA PRO A 1 8.36 17.73 38.53
C PRO A 1 9.38 18.69 37.92
N ASP A 2 10.02 18.26 36.84
CA ASP A 2 10.89 19.13 36.07
C ASP A 2 10.05 20.27 35.45
N PRO A 3 10.50 21.53 35.52
CA PRO A 3 9.85 22.61 34.83
C PRO A 3 10.00 22.38 33.34
N SER A 4 8.87 22.31 32.64
CA SER A 4 8.82 22.35 31.18
C SER A 4 9.63 23.54 30.67
N PRO A 5 10.44 23.38 29.61
CA PRO A 5 11.23 24.48 29.07
C PRO A 5 10.29 25.59 28.58
N LEU A 6 10.55 26.82 29.02
CA LEU A 6 9.92 28.05 28.53
C LEU A 6 9.93 28.04 26.99
N PRO A 7 8.84 28.45 26.30
CA PRO A 7 8.84 28.53 24.85
C PRO A 7 9.90 29.53 24.40
N GLN A 8 10.90 29.02 23.68
CA GLN A 8 11.95 29.79 23.02
C GLN A 8 11.31 30.85 22.11
N GLU A 9 11.78 32.09 22.23
CA GLU A 9 11.54 33.30 21.40
C GLU A 9 10.29 33.33 20.48
N LYS A 10 9.38 34.29 20.74
CA LYS A 10 8.19 34.57 19.92
C LYS A 10 8.60 34.89 18.47
N PHE A 11 8.23 34.02 17.52
CA PHE A 11 8.61 34.14 16.10
C PHE A 11 8.10 35.43 15.43
N CYS A 12 6.81 35.76 15.57
CA CYS A 12 6.24 37.04 15.14
C CYS A 12 4.87 37.28 15.81
N GLU A 13 4.41 38.53 15.83
CA GLU A 13 3.04 38.90 16.18
C GLU A 13 2.43 39.67 15.01
N PHE A 14 1.28 39.20 14.51
CA PHE A 14 0.63 39.81 13.36
C PHE A 14 -0.87 39.93 13.60
N ASN A 15 -1.40 41.14 13.45
CA ASN A 15 -2.84 41.40 13.55
C ASN A 15 -3.49 41.18 12.18
N THR A 16 -4.26 40.09 12.06
CA THR A 16 -4.94 39.72 10.82
C THR A 16 -6.14 40.63 10.49
N GLY A 17 -6.65 41.38 11.48
CA GLY A 17 -7.85 42.21 11.35
C GLY A 17 -9.17 41.42 11.22
N ILE A 18 -9.12 40.09 11.34
CA ILE A 18 -10.28 39.20 11.22
C ILE A 18 -10.65 38.69 12.61
N ARG A 19 -11.91 38.89 13.02
CA ARG A 19 -12.40 38.52 14.36
C ARG A 19 -12.64 37.02 14.52
N SER A 20 -12.91 36.31 13.44
CA SER A 20 -13.11 34.86 13.47
C SER A 20 -11.77 34.12 13.44
N PRO A 21 -11.62 33.01 14.16
CA PRO A 21 -10.42 32.18 14.05
C PRO A 21 -10.32 31.57 12.65
N PRO A 22 -9.11 31.39 12.11
CA PRO A 22 -8.91 30.71 10.83
C PRO A 22 -9.36 29.25 10.96
N LYS A 23 -9.96 28.70 9.89
CA LYS A 23 -10.31 27.28 9.82
C LYS A 23 -9.08 26.39 9.79
N GLN A 24 -8.00 26.90 9.20
CA GLN A 24 -6.74 26.19 9.07
C GLN A 24 -5.56 27.15 9.15
N MET A 25 -4.49 26.68 9.78
CA MET A 25 -3.21 27.38 9.93
C MET A 25 -2.09 26.41 9.54
N VAL A 26 -1.23 26.80 8.60
CA VAL A 26 -0.15 25.95 8.08
C VAL A 26 1.14 26.77 7.97
N TRP A 27 2.26 26.18 8.39
CA TRP A 27 3.58 26.76 8.19
C TRP A 27 4.08 26.52 6.76
N CYS A 28 4.65 27.54 6.14
CA CYS A 28 5.37 27.44 4.88
C CYS A 28 6.77 28.06 5.04
N THR A 29 7.78 27.47 4.40
CA THR A 29 9.16 27.93 4.49
C THR A 29 9.73 28.17 3.11
N ARG A 30 10.38 29.33 2.91
CA ARG A 30 11.06 29.64 1.65
C ARG A 30 12.41 28.91 1.58
N PRO A 31 12.71 28.12 0.54
CA PRO A 31 13.94 27.32 0.46
C PRO A 31 15.23 28.16 0.55
N ARG A 32 15.33 29.26 -0.21
CA ARG A 32 16.51 30.13 -0.27
C ARG A 32 16.76 30.98 0.97
N SER A 33 15.71 31.56 1.57
CA SER A 33 15.87 32.50 2.69
C SER A 33 15.61 31.87 4.06
N ARG A 34 15.17 30.61 4.12
CA ARG A 34 14.62 29.93 5.31
C ARG A 34 13.56 30.76 6.05
N GLN A 35 12.99 31.76 5.38
CA GLN A 35 11.95 32.60 5.96
C GLN A 35 10.71 31.74 6.14
N ARG A 36 10.28 31.65 7.40
CA ARG A 36 9.04 30.96 7.76
C ARG A 36 7.91 31.96 7.61
N ALA A 37 6.83 31.50 7.00
CA ALA A 37 5.58 32.20 6.88
C ALA A 37 4.46 31.26 7.34
N VAL A 38 3.34 31.84 7.70
CA VAL A 38 2.13 31.12 8.08
C VAL A 38 1.04 31.47 7.09
N VAL A 39 0.42 30.44 6.53
CA VAL A 39 -0.79 30.57 5.74
C VAL A 39 -1.99 30.33 6.63
N LEU A 40 -2.88 31.31 6.69
CA LEU A 40 -4.13 31.29 7.44
C LEU A 40 -5.28 31.26 6.45
N ALA A 41 -6.19 30.31 6.60
CA ALA A 41 -7.33 30.14 5.72
C ALA A 41 -8.66 30.32 6.45
N TRP A 42 -9.52 31.17 5.88
CA TRP A 42 -10.92 31.37 6.22
C TRP A 42 -11.82 30.92 5.07
N GLU A 43 -13.14 31.01 5.24
CA GLU A 43 -14.13 30.59 4.22
C GLU A 43 -14.03 31.33 2.88
N ARG A 44 -13.56 32.57 2.90
CA ARG A 44 -13.56 33.47 1.73
C ARG A 44 -12.23 34.17 1.54
N GLN A 45 -11.22 33.83 2.32
CA GLN A 45 -9.95 34.53 2.29
C GLN A 45 -8.81 33.64 2.76
N LEU A 46 -7.68 33.72 2.05
CA LEU A 46 -6.41 33.16 2.46
C LEU A 46 -5.42 34.29 2.70
N LEU A 47 -4.67 34.20 3.79
CA LEU A 47 -3.71 35.19 4.23
C LEU A 47 -2.35 34.52 4.38
N VAL A 48 -1.32 35.05 3.72
CA VAL A 48 0.07 34.62 3.91
C VAL A 48 0.78 35.67 4.74
N VAL A 49 1.24 35.28 5.93
CA VAL A 49 1.91 36.13 6.91
C VAL A 49 3.36 35.69 7.04
N GLY A 50 4.30 36.54 6.63
CA GLY A 50 5.73 36.29 6.78
C GLY A 50 6.31 36.89 8.06
N ASN A 51 7.65 37.00 8.10
CA ASN A 51 8.37 37.74 9.14
C ASN A 51 8.37 39.27 8.91
N SER A 52 7.69 39.74 7.86
CA SER A 52 7.51 41.15 7.52
C SER A 52 6.16 41.68 8.01
N SER A 53 6.03 43.00 8.14
CA SER A 53 4.77 43.68 8.48
C SER A 53 3.72 43.62 7.36
N GLU A 54 4.06 43.06 6.20
CA GLU A 54 3.20 42.95 5.02
C GLU A 54 2.63 41.54 4.90
N CYS A 55 1.33 41.46 4.58
CA CYS A 55 0.63 40.21 4.32
C CYS A 55 0.09 40.18 2.90
N ILE A 56 0.10 38.99 2.27
CA ILE A 56 -0.53 38.79 0.98
C ILE A 56 -1.94 38.24 1.22
N ARG A 57 -2.95 38.90 0.65
CA ARG A 57 -4.36 38.55 0.80
C ARG A 57 -4.90 37.99 -0.52
N TYR A 58 -5.44 36.78 -0.47
CA TYR A 58 -6.10 36.14 -1.60
C TYR A 58 -7.59 35.96 -1.28
N PRO A 59 -8.52 36.52 -2.08
CA PRO A 59 -9.93 36.19 -1.96
C PRO A 59 -10.19 34.76 -2.44
N LEU A 60 -10.89 33.96 -1.62
CA LEU A 60 -11.34 32.61 -2.00
C LEU A 60 -12.79 32.66 -2.46
N THR A 61 -13.09 31.90 -3.51
CA THR A 61 -14.44 31.76 -4.05
C THR A 61 -15.15 30.59 -3.36
N ARG A 62 -16.49 30.61 -3.29
CA ARG A 62 -17.27 29.55 -2.60
C ARG A 62 -16.96 28.18 -3.21
N GLY A 63 -16.31 27.31 -2.44
CA GLY A 63 -15.95 25.94 -2.86
C GLY A 63 -14.48 25.57 -2.62
N ASP A 64 -13.63 26.54 -2.27
CA ASP A 64 -12.20 26.31 -2.04
C ASP A 64 -11.95 25.75 -0.63
N ILE A 65 -11.53 24.48 -0.52
CA ILE A 65 -11.08 23.91 0.75
C ILE A 65 -9.55 23.83 0.75
N PRO A 66 -8.87 24.53 1.67
CA PRO A 66 -7.43 24.37 1.82
C PRO A 66 -7.09 22.99 2.41
N GLY A 67 -6.02 22.37 1.92
CA GLY A 67 -5.48 21.11 2.40
C GLY A 67 -4.05 21.31 2.93
N PRO A 68 -3.70 20.74 4.10
CA PRO A 68 -2.35 20.89 4.66
C PRO A 68 -1.31 20.13 3.85
N SER A 69 -0.13 20.72 3.65
CA SER A 69 1.08 20.00 3.24
C SER A 69 2.33 20.63 3.85
N SER A 70 3.33 19.79 4.12
CA SER A 70 4.63 20.14 4.70
C SER A 70 5.44 21.13 3.83
N CYS A 71 5.10 21.24 2.55
CA CYS A 71 5.87 22.05 1.58
C CYS A 71 5.02 23.10 0.85
N CYS A 72 3.69 22.95 0.79
CA CYS A 72 2.80 23.80 -0.02
C CYS A 72 1.40 23.92 0.63
N CYS A 73 0.65 24.98 0.37
CA CYS A 73 -0.79 25.00 0.65
C CYS A 73 -1.56 24.51 -0.59
N HIS A 74 -2.38 23.49 -0.43
CA HIS A 74 -3.28 23.03 -1.49
C HIS A 74 -4.57 23.82 -1.40
N LEU A 75 -5.04 24.45 -2.49
CA LEU A 75 -6.42 24.94 -2.57
C LEU A 75 -7.20 23.99 -3.49
N LEU A 76 -8.10 23.20 -2.90
CA LEU A 76 -9.03 22.37 -3.67
C LEU A 76 -10.20 23.26 -4.10
N CYS A 77 -10.23 23.70 -5.36
CA CYS A 77 -11.34 24.50 -5.88
C CYS A 77 -12.47 23.58 -6.35
N HIS A 78 -13.58 23.55 -5.62
CA HIS A 78 -14.85 23.08 -6.17
C HIS A 78 -15.55 24.25 -6.87
N GLN A 79 -15.39 24.39 -8.19
CA GLN A 79 -16.37 25.18 -8.94
C GLN A 79 -16.80 24.53 -10.25
N HIS A 80 -18.08 24.17 -10.27
CA HIS A 80 -18.94 23.90 -11.42
C HIS A 80 -19.04 25.11 -12.35
N CYS A 81 -17.93 25.56 -12.93
CA CYS A 81 -17.91 26.63 -13.93
C CYS A 81 -17.32 26.12 -15.25
N CYS A 82 -17.82 24.97 -15.71
CA CYS A 82 -17.88 24.51 -17.11
C CYS A 82 -18.68 23.20 -17.12
N PRO A 83 -19.76 23.04 -17.91
CA PRO A 83 -20.29 21.71 -18.18
C PRO A 83 -19.26 20.97 -19.03
N GLY A 84 -18.38 20.19 -18.38
CA GLY A 84 -17.37 19.34 -19.03
C GLY A 84 -15.89 19.59 -18.68
N GLY A 85 -15.55 20.48 -17.73
CA GLY A 85 -14.16 20.71 -17.31
C GLY A 85 -13.72 19.87 -16.10
N PRO A 86 -12.48 19.36 -16.03
CA PRO A 86 -11.99 18.63 -14.86
C PRO A 86 -11.87 19.53 -13.63
N LEU A 87 -12.00 18.93 -12.44
CA LEU A 87 -11.83 19.59 -11.14
C LEU A 87 -10.42 20.18 -11.05
N GLY A 88 -10.30 21.51 -11.05
CA GLY A 88 -9.01 22.21 -10.96
C GLY A 88 -8.53 22.35 -9.52
N VAL A 89 -7.41 21.72 -9.17
CA VAL A 89 -6.71 22.00 -7.90
C VAL A 89 -5.72 23.13 -8.14
N LEU A 90 -5.92 24.29 -7.51
CA LEU A 90 -4.99 25.40 -7.59
C LEU A 90 -3.90 25.23 -6.52
N PHE A 91 -2.69 24.90 -6.94
CA PHE A 91 -1.54 24.78 -6.05
C PHE A 91 -0.94 26.17 -5.82
N HIS A 92 -1.23 26.78 -4.67
CA HIS A 92 -0.53 27.99 -4.22
C HIS A 92 0.66 27.58 -3.34
N GLY A 93 1.72 27.12 -4.00
CA GLY A 93 3.03 26.86 -3.41
C GLY A 93 4.08 27.82 -3.96
N MET A 94 5.09 28.16 -3.16
CA MET A 94 6.28 28.82 -3.69
C MET A 94 6.96 27.84 -4.66
N LEU A 95 7.10 28.23 -5.94
CA LEU A 95 7.71 27.39 -6.97
C LEU A 95 9.10 26.90 -6.50
N PRO A 96 9.43 25.61 -6.66
CA PRO A 96 10.76 25.09 -6.36
C PRO A 96 11.84 25.79 -7.18
N GLU A 97 13.05 25.87 -6.63
CA GLU A 97 14.16 26.67 -7.19
C GLU A 97 14.47 26.29 -8.63
N ALA A 98 14.56 25.00 -8.93
CA ALA A 98 14.79 24.49 -10.28
C ALA A 98 13.71 24.97 -11.28
N SER A 99 12.43 24.96 -10.89
CA SER A 99 11.35 25.48 -11.75
C SER A 99 11.42 27.00 -11.91
N GLN A 100 11.73 27.74 -10.84
CA GLN A 100 11.87 29.20 -10.91
C GLN A 100 13.01 29.60 -11.84
N GLU A 101 14.15 28.93 -11.76
CA GLU A 101 15.31 29.22 -12.59
C GLU A 101 15.04 28.92 -14.05
N ILE A 102 14.25 27.90 -14.38
CA ILE A 102 13.93 27.59 -15.77
C ILE A 102 12.86 28.53 -16.35
N PHE A 103 11.80 28.81 -15.61
CA PHE A 103 10.63 29.55 -16.14
C PHE A 103 10.64 31.06 -15.88
N ARG A 104 11.65 31.60 -15.19
CA ARG A 104 11.78 33.04 -15.02
C ARG A 104 11.99 33.71 -16.39
N ILE A 105 11.28 34.83 -16.60
CA ILE A 105 11.41 35.65 -17.81
C ILE A 105 12.88 36.09 -17.96
N ALA A 106 13.43 35.88 -19.16
CA ALA A 106 14.83 36.16 -19.49
C ALA A 106 15.83 35.46 -18.55
N SER A 107 15.51 34.23 -18.12
CA SER A 107 16.46 33.43 -17.36
C SER A 107 17.64 32.99 -18.21
N MET A 108 18.84 33.23 -17.69
CA MET A 108 20.11 32.73 -18.24
C MET A 108 20.61 31.52 -17.44
N ALA A 109 19.73 30.86 -16.68
CA ALA A 109 20.08 29.64 -15.95
C ALA A 109 20.42 28.50 -16.93
N PRO A 110 21.35 27.60 -16.56
CA PRO A 110 21.81 26.55 -17.47
C PRO A 110 20.68 25.61 -17.93
N GLY A 111 19.72 25.29 -17.04
CA GLY A 111 18.52 24.52 -17.41
C GLY A 111 17.57 25.28 -18.36
N ALA A 112 17.45 26.61 -18.21
CA ALA A 112 16.63 27.44 -19.10
C ALA A 112 17.21 27.47 -20.52
N LEU A 113 18.53 27.71 -20.63
CA LEU A 113 19.25 27.70 -21.90
C LEU A 113 19.16 26.34 -22.59
N LEU A 114 19.26 25.23 -21.83
CA LEU A 114 19.12 23.88 -22.38
C LEU A 114 17.71 23.60 -22.89
N LEU A 115 16.69 24.11 -22.21
CA LEU A 115 15.30 24.00 -22.65
C LEU A 115 15.06 24.78 -23.95
N GLU A 116 15.59 26.01 -24.06
CA GLU A 116 15.50 26.79 -25.30
C GLU A 116 16.32 26.16 -26.44
N ALA A 117 17.51 25.62 -26.15
CA ALA A 117 18.29 24.86 -27.12
C ALA A 117 17.51 23.67 -27.68
N GLN A 118 16.79 22.93 -26.84
CA GLN A 118 15.97 21.80 -27.26
C GLN A 118 14.77 22.23 -28.11
N LYS A 119 14.11 23.36 -27.78
CA LYS A 119 13.02 23.92 -28.59
C LYS A 119 13.51 24.40 -29.96
N GLU A 120 14.67 25.06 -30.02
CA GLU A 120 15.27 25.49 -31.29
C GLU A 120 15.75 24.29 -32.12
N TYR A 121 16.19 23.21 -31.47
CA TYR A 121 16.53 21.96 -32.14
C TYR A 121 15.31 21.31 -32.78
N GLU A 122 14.15 21.27 -32.10
CA GLU A 122 12.88 20.79 -32.69
C GLU A 122 12.44 21.63 -33.90
N LYS A 123 12.88 22.89 -34.00
CA LYS A 123 12.62 23.78 -35.14
C LYS A 123 13.68 23.72 -36.24
N GLU A 124 14.67 22.82 -36.12
CA GLU A 124 15.81 22.71 -37.05
C GLU A 124 16.63 24.01 -37.18
N SER A 125 16.68 24.80 -36.11
CA SER A 125 17.35 26.11 -36.06
C SER A 125 18.81 25.99 -35.60
N GLN A 126 19.72 26.73 -36.24
CA GLN A 126 21.15 26.76 -35.88
C GLN A 126 21.39 27.33 -34.47
N LYS A 127 20.45 28.11 -33.93
CA LYS A 127 20.51 28.68 -32.58
C LYS A 127 20.63 27.62 -31.48
N ALA A 128 20.16 26.40 -31.74
CA ALA A 128 20.31 25.29 -30.82
C ALA A 128 21.79 25.00 -30.50
N ASP A 129 22.66 25.08 -31.51
CA ASP A 129 24.10 24.86 -31.34
C ASP A 129 24.78 26.04 -30.62
N GLU A 130 24.30 27.27 -30.84
CA GLU A 130 24.78 28.47 -30.12
C GLU A 130 24.54 28.33 -28.61
N TYR A 131 23.31 28.02 -28.19
CA TYR A 131 22.98 27.82 -26.77
C TYR A 131 23.73 26.62 -26.18
N LEU A 132 23.88 25.53 -26.92
CA LEU A 132 24.66 24.38 -26.45
C LEU A 132 26.13 24.71 -26.25
N ARG A 133 26.75 25.47 -27.17
CA ARG A 133 28.14 25.92 -27.04
C ARG A 133 28.32 26.79 -25.82
N GLU A 134 27.42 27.74 -25.57
CA GLU A 134 27.44 28.61 -24.39
C GLU A 134 27.45 27.80 -23.08
N ILE A 135 26.56 26.80 -22.97
CA ILE A 135 26.48 25.93 -21.79
C ILE A 135 27.76 25.07 -21.65
N ARG A 136 28.32 24.58 -22.76
CA ARG A 136 29.52 23.73 -22.78
C ARG A 136 30.79 24.50 -22.45
N GLU A 137 30.95 25.72 -22.96
CA GLU A 137 32.09 26.59 -22.67
C GLU A 137 32.17 26.91 -21.18
N GLN A 138 31.01 27.06 -20.52
CA GLN A 138 30.91 27.29 -19.08
C GLN A 138 31.02 25.99 -18.25
N GLN A 139 31.12 24.82 -18.89
CA GLN A 139 31.13 23.49 -18.26
C GLN A 139 29.88 23.19 -17.39
N LEU A 140 28.75 23.86 -17.64
CA LEU A 140 27.52 23.75 -16.85
C LEU A 140 26.52 22.72 -17.39
N LEU A 141 26.90 21.95 -18.42
CA LEU A 141 25.99 20.99 -19.06
C LEU A 141 25.45 19.90 -18.11
N PRO A 142 26.25 19.29 -17.21
CA PRO A 142 25.73 18.35 -16.23
C PRO A 142 24.70 18.98 -15.28
N GLU A 143 24.93 20.22 -14.87
CA GLU A 143 24.02 20.99 -14.01
C GLU A 143 22.72 21.31 -14.77
N ALA A 144 22.81 21.75 -16.03
CA ALA A 144 21.66 22.01 -16.88
C ALA A 144 20.73 20.79 -16.99
N VAL A 145 21.31 19.61 -17.24
CA VAL A 145 20.56 18.35 -17.32
C VAL A 145 19.93 18.02 -15.97
N GLY A 146 20.66 18.18 -14.86
CA GLY A 146 20.16 17.97 -13.51
C GLY A 146 18.98 18.89 -13.15
N GLN A 147 19.09 20.18 -13.46
CA GLN A 147 18.05 21.18 -13.24
C GLN A 147 16.78 20.84 -14.03
N CYS A 148 16.90 20.47 -15.31
CA CYS A 148 15.75 20.05 -16.12
C CYS A 148 15.05 18.80 -15.56
N ILE A 149 15.82 17.80 -15.09
CA ILE A 149 15.27 16.59 -14.47
C ILE A 149 14.54 16.96 -13.17
N GLU A 150 15.16 17.76 -12.31
CA GLU A 150 14.57 18.15 -11.03
C GLU A 150 13.32 19.02 -11.21
N ALA A 151 13.37 20.02 -12.09
CA ALA A 151 12.23 20.87 -12.41
C ALA A 151 11.03 20.05 -12.92
N ALA A 152 11.29 19.03 -13.75
CA ALA A 152 10.22 18.15 -14.23
C ALA A 152 9.46 17.47 -13.07
N GLY A 153 10.14 17.15 -11.97
CA GLY A 153 9.50 16.58 -10.77
C GLY A 153 8.47 17.52 -10.13
N TYR A 154 8.71 18.82 -10.18
CA TYR A 154 7.89 19.83 -9.54
C TYR A 154 6.75 20.35 -10.39
N GLU A 155 6.82 20.14 -11.71
CA GLU A 155 5.72 20.45 -12.60
C GLU A 155 4.56 19.45 -12.46
N HIS A 156 3.34 19.93 -12.71
CA HIS A 156 2.13 19.12 -12.66
C HIS A 156 1.53 18.82 -14.04
N GLU A 157 1.80 19.68 -15.02
CA GLU A 157 1.30 19.50 -16.38
C GLU A 157 2.16 18.47 -17.14
N PRO A 158 1.56 17.40 -17.69
CA PRO A 158 2.33 16.34 -18.35
C PRO A 158 3.16 16.82 -19.54
N ASP A 159 2.72 17.86 -20.25
CA ASP A 159 3.41 18.35 -21.43
C ASP A 159 4.65 19.19 -21.08
N THR A 160 4.59 19.97 -20.01
CA THR A 160 5.79 20.69 -19.49
C THR A 160 6.80 19.71 -18.91
N GLN A 161 6.35 18.70 -18.15
CA GLN A 161 7.21 17.62 -17.66
C GLN A 161 7.93 16.90 -18.81
N LYS A 162 7.21 16.53 -19.88
CA LYS A 162 7.80 15.91 -21.07
C LYS A 162 8.81 16.83 -21.75
N SER A 163 8.50 18.12 -21.90
CA SER A 163 9.42 19.09 -22.52
C SER A 163 10.73 19.20 -21.73
N LEU A 164 10.66 19.30 -20.41
CA LEU A 164 11.84 19.32 -19.53
C LEU A 164 12.66 18.02 -19.61
N LEU A 165 11.98 16.86 -19.61
CA LEU A 165 12.65 15.57 -19.76
C LEU A 165 13.25 15.38 -21.17
N ARG A 166 12.65 15.95 -22.22
CA ARG A 166 13.24 15.98 -23.57
C ARG A 166 14.49 16.85 -23.60
N ALA A 167 14.47 18.03 -22.97
CA ALA A 167 15.65 18.89 -22.83
C ALA A 167 16.80 18.18 -22.09
N ALA A 168 16.49 17.51 -20.98
CA ALA A 168 17.46 16.67 -20.28
C ALA A 168 17.98 15.51 -21.15
N SER A 169 17.09 14.85 -21.90
CA SER A 169 17.45 13.77 -22.83
C SER A 169 18.26 14.25 -24.03
N PHE A 170 18.13 15.52 -24.41
CA PHE A 170 18.94 16.17 -25.45
C PHE A 170 20.33 16.48 -24.89
N GLY A 171 20.42 17.14 -23.74
CA GLY A 171 21.69 17.51 -23.10
C GLY A 171 22.58 16.31 -22.74
N LYS A 172 21.98 15.19 -22.29
CA LYS A 172 22.76 13.99 -21.94
C LYS A 172 23.53 13.37 -23.12
N CYS A 173 23.10 13.61 -24.36
CA CYS A 173 23.78 13.09 -25.56
C CYS A 173 25.16 13.72 -25.77
N PHE A 174 25.42 14.86 -25.14
CA PHE A 174 26.68 15.61 -25.25
C PHE A 174 27.58 15.43 -24.02
N LEU A 175 27.25 14.49 -23.13
CA LEU A 175 28.05 14.13 -21.95
C LEU A 175 28.69 12.75 -22.14
N ASP A 176 30.01 12.67 -21.95
CA ASP A 176 30.75 11.41 -22.10
C ASP A 176 30.41 10.37 -21.02
N LYS A 177 30.06 10.83 -19.81
CA LYS A 177 29.71 9.99 -18.66
C LYS A 177 28.51 10.58 -17.93
N PHE A 178 27.32 10.07 -18.21
CA PHE A 178 26.09 10.46 -17.52
C PHE A 178 25.46 9.26 -16.79
N PRO A 179 25.23 9.34 -15.46
CA PRO A 179 24.55 8.28 -14.72
C PRO A 179 23.04 8.24 -15.07
N PRO A 180 22.53 7.18 -15.73
CA PRO A 180 21.14 7.14 -16.19
C PRO A 180 20.13 6.98 -15.04
N GLU A 181 20.57 6.58 -13.85
CA GLU A 181 19.68 6.20 -12.74
C GLU A 181 18.76 7.35 -12.33
N GLY A 182 19.27 8.58 -12.24
CA GLY A 182 18.49 9.75 -11.84
C GLY A 182 17.38 10.09 -12.85
N PHE A 183 17.70 10.03 -14.15
CA PHE A 183 16.77 10.30 -15.24
C PHE A 183 15.66 9.25 -15.31
N VAL A 184 16.05 7.95 -15.21
CA VAL A 184 15.09 6.84 -15.27
C VAL A 184 14.15 6.86 -14.06
N ARG A 185 14.69 7.09 -12.85
CA ARG A 185 13.88 7.21 -11.63
C ARG A 185 12.88 8.36 -11.72
N MET A 186 13.30 9.54 -12.17
CA MET A 186 12.37 10.66 -12.36
C MET A 186 11.24 10.32 -13.35
N CYS A 187 11.56 9.68 -14.48
CA CYS A 187 10.54 9.22 -15.43
C CYS A 187 9.54 8.23 -14.80
N GLN A 188 10.03 7.28 -13.98
CA GLN A 188 9.20 6.32 -13.28
C GLN A 188 8.29 7.01 -12.24
N ASP A 189 8.87 7.88 -11.42
CA ASP A 189 8.18 8.64 -10.37
C ASP A 189 7.08 9.51 -10.96
N LEU A 190 7.38 10.26 -12.03
CA LEU A 190 6.40 11.10 -12.71
C LEU A 190 5.27 10.30 -13.32
N ARG A 191 5.54 9.10 -13.87
CA ARG A 191 4.49 8.23 -14.41
C ARG A 191 3.52 7.79 -13.32
N VAL A 192 4.03 7.39 -12.16
CA VAL A 192 3.20 7.01 -11.00
C VAL A 192 2.45 8.23 -10.46
N LEU A 193 3.13 9.36 -10.26
CA LEU A 193 2.55 10.61 -9.78
C LEU A 193 1.42 11.10 -10.68
N ASN A 194 1.60 11.10 -12.00
CA ASN A 194 0.56 11.54 -12.92
C ASN A 194 -0.65 10.61 -12.90
N ALA A 195 -0.42 9.29 -12.79
CA ALA A 195 -1.51 8.32 -12.70
C ALA A 195 -2.37 8.50 -11.44
N ILE A 196 -1.75 8.82 -10.30
CA ILE A 196 -2.49 9.04 -9.04
C ILE A 196 -3.10 10.45 -8.94
N ARG A 197 -2.51 11.43 -9.63
CA ARG A 197 -3.03 12.81 -9.73
C ARG A 197 -4.20 12.94 -10.69
N ASP A 198 -4.42 11.95 -11.56
CA ASP A 198 -5.56 11.91 -12.47
C ASP A 198 -6.87 12.20 -11.71
N TYR A 199 -7.75 13.01 -12.33
CA TYR A 199 -8.97 13.49 -11.69
C TYR A 199 -9.91 12.35 -11.26
N GLN A 200 -9.83 11.18 -11.89
CA GLN A 200 -10.61 9.99 -11.50
C GLN A 200 -10.09 9.35 -10.21
N ILE A 201 -8.80 9.53 -9.89
CA ILE A 201 -8.12 8.96 -8.73
C ILE A 201 -8.09 9.96 -7.55
N GLY A 202 -7.75 11.21 -7.85
CA GLY A 202 -7.83 12.33 -6.91
C GLY A 202 -6.88 12.22 -5.72
N ILE A 203 -5.62 11.83 -5.95
CA ILE A 203 -4.55 11.87 -4.94
C ILE A 203 -3.53 12.95 -5.35
N PRO A 204 -3.71 14.21 -4.92
CA PRO A 204 -2.83 15.32 -5.29
C PRO A 204 -1.54 15.30 -4.46
N LEU A 205 -0.64 14.35 -4.74
CA LEU A 205 0.67 14.29 -4.10
C LEU A 205 1.69 15.14 -4.85
N THR A 206 2.41 15.99 -4.13
CA THR A 206 3.61 16.67 -4.64
C THR A 206 4.79 15.69 -4.75
N PHE A 207 5.79 16.02 -5.56
CA PHE A 207 6.97 15.17 -5.73
C PHE A 207 7.78 15.00 -4.44
N THR A 208 7.91 16.07 -3.64
CA THR A 208 8.58 16.00 -2.32
C THR A 208 7.83 15.09 -1.36
N GLN A 209 6.50 15.17 -1.32
CA GLN A 209 5.69 14.25 -0.53
C GLN A 209 5.81 12.83 -1.04
N TYR A 210 5.79 12.61 -2.36
CA TYR A 210 5.96 11.28 -2.93
C TYR A 210 7.33 10.69 -2.61
N LYS A 211 8.40 11.49 -2.56
CA LYS A 211 9.73 11.01 -2.12
C LYS A 211 9.79 10.68 -0.63
N GLN A 212 9.08 11.44 0.21
CA GLN A 212 9.00 11.18 1.66
C GLN A 212 8.05 10.02 1.98
N LEU A 213 7.04 9.80 1.15
CA LEU A 213 6.09 8.72 1.22
C LEU A 213 6.74 7.47 0.62
N THR A 214 6.86 6.38 1.38
CA THR A 214 7.32 5.13 0.77
C THR A 214 6.26 4.62 -0.24
N ILE A 215 6.71 3.91 -1.28
CA ILE A 215 5.82 3.31 -2.28
C ILE A 215 4.79 2.39 -1.61
N GLU A 216 5.19 1.69 -0.54
CA GLU A 216 4.30 0.84 0.25
C GLU A 216 3.11 1.61 0.82
N VAL A 217 3.34 2.79 1.40
CA VAL A 217 2.26 3.62 1.96
C VAL A 217 1.37 4.18 0.85
N LEU A 218 1.93 4.47 -0.33
CA LEU A 218 1.12 4.84 -1.49
C LEU A 218 0.20 3.70 -1.91
N LEU A 219 0.72 2.48 -2.00
CA LEU A 219 -0.06 1.28 -2.33
C LEU A 219 -1.15 1.04 -1.29
N ASP A 220 -0.85 1.17 0.00
CA ASP A 220 -1.85 1.04 1.07
C ASP A 220 -2.99 2.06 0.93
N ARG A 221 -2.68 3.31 0.57
CA ARG A 221 -3.70 4.34 0.31
C ARG A 221 -4.59 3.97 -0.89
N LEU A 222 -4.00 3.45 -1.97
CA LEU A 222 -4.76 2.98 -3.15
C LEU A 222 -5.66 1.80 -2.81
N VAL A 223 -5.14 0.85 -2.03
CA VAL A 223 -5.84 -0.35 -1.57
C VAL A 223 -7.01 0.01 -0.65
N LEU A 224 -6.82 0.93 0.31
CA LEU A 224 -7.87 1.44 1.18
C LEU A 224 -8.98 2.16 0.41
N ARG A 225 -8.64 2.85 -0.69
CA ARG A 225 -9.61 3.46 -1.61
C ARG A 225 -10.23 2.46 -2.61
N ARG A 226 -9.90 1.17 -2.51
CA ARG A 226 -10.36 0.09 -3.41
C ARG A 226 -9.95 0.26 -4.88
N LEU A 227 -8.87 1.00 -5.13
CA LEU A 227 -8.29 1.24 -6.46
C LEU A 227 -7.31 0.12 -6.85
N TYR A 228 -7.75 -1.13 -6.73
CA TYR A 228 -6.91 -2.31 -6.94
C TYR A 228 -6.25 -2.39 -8.33
N PRO A 229 -6.94 -2.10 -9.46
CA PRO A 229 -6.32 -2.19 -10.78
C PRO A 229 -5.14 -1.23 -10.96
N LEU A 230 -5.24 -0.03 -10.40
CA LEU A 230 -4.15 0.95 -10.45
C LEU A 230 -2.99 0.50 -9.56
N ALA A 231 -3.28 0.03 -8.34
CA ALA A 231 -2.25 -0.47 -7.43
C ALA A 231 -1.44 -1.63 -8.04
N ILE A 232 -2.12 -2.59 -8.69
CA ILE A 232 -1.47 -3.71 -9.39
C ILE A 232 -0.58 -3.20 -10.53
N ARG A 233 -1.08 -2.30 -11.38
CA ARG A 233 -0.28 -1.72 -12.47
C ARG A 233 0.96 -0.98 -11.98
N VAL A 234 0.86 -0.29 -10.83
CA VAL A 234 2.01 0.38 -10.21
C VAL A 234 3.05 -0.64 -9.73
N CYS A 235 2.62 -1.73 -9.08
CA CYS A 235 3.51 -2.82 -8.65
C CYS A 235 4.23 -3.49 -9.83
N GLU A 236 3.51 -3.82 -10.89
CA GLU A 236 4.06 -4.42 -12.12
C GLU A 236 5.06 -3.48 -12.79
N PHE A 237 4.72 -2.19 -12.88
CA PHE A 237 5.57 -1.17 -13.49
C PHE A 237 6.88 -0.97 -12.73
N LEU A 238 6.81 -0.92 -11.39
CA LEU A 238 7.98 -0.76 -10.52
C LEU A 238 8.73 -2.09 -10.28
N ARG A 239 8.19 -3.21 -10.76
CA ARG A 239 8.74 -4.56 -10.58
C ARG A 239 8.99 -4.91 -9.12
N LEU A 240 8.02 -4.59 -8.27
CA LEU A 240 8.09 -4.95 -6.86
C LEU A 240 8.00 -6.48 -6.70
N PRO A 241 8.66 -7.06 -5.69
CA PRO A 241 8.50 -8.49 -5.38
C PRO A 241 7.03 -8.86 -5.15
N ASP A 242 6.59 -10.00 -5.69
CA ASP A 242 5.18 -10.40 -5.68
C ASP A 242 4.57 -10.41 -4.26
N VAL A 243 5.34 -10.86 -3.28
CA VAL A 243 4.95 -10.92 -1.86
C VAL A 243 4.61 -9.54 -1.29
N GLN A 244 5.38 -8.51 -1.65
CA GLN A 244 5.21 -7.14 -1.16
C GLN A 244 4.25 -6.32 -2.04
N GLY A 245 4.11 -6.70 -3.30
CA GLY A 245 3.29 -6.02 -4.30
C GLY A 245 1.93 -6.68 -4.51
N VAL A 246 1.84 -7.47 -5.59
CA VAL A 246 0.57 -7.96 -6.15
C VAL A 246 -0.16 -8.90 -5.19
N SER A 247 0.55 -9.86 -4.58
CA SER A 247 -0.07 -10.87 -3.70
C SER A 247 -0.72 -10.23 -2.47
N ARG A 248 -0.08 -9.24 -1.86
CA ARG A 248 -0.63 -8.45 -0.74
C ARG A 248 -1.91 -7.69 -1.15
N ILE A 249 -1.88 -7.04 -2.32
CA ILE A 249 -3.04 -6.28 -2.83
C ILE A 249 -4.22 -7.21 -3.09
N LEU A 250 -3.97 -8.37 -3.68
CA LEU A 250 -4.97 -9.38 -3.99
C LEU A 250 -5.55 -10.03 -2.72
N ALA A 251 -4.72 -10.32 -1.72
CA ALA A 251 -5.17 -10.80 -0.42
C ALA A 251 -6.12 -9.78 0.25
N HIS A 252 -5.76 -8.49 0.25
CA HIS A 252 -6.64 -7.45 0.77
C HIS A 252 -7.94 -7.32 -0.04
N TRP A 253 -7.87 -7.41 -1.38
CA TRP A 253 -9.06 -7.44 -2.24
C TRP A 253 -9.98 -8.60 -1.86
N ALA A 254 -9.44 -9.80 -1.68
CA ALA A 254 -10.21 -10.99 -1.29
C ALA A 254 -10.85 -10.82 0.10
N CYS A 255 -10.12 -10.30 1.09
CA CYS A 255 -10.66 -9.96 2.40
C CYS A 255 -11.81 -8.94 2.34
N CYS A 256 -11.75 -7.98 1.43
CA CYS A 256 -12.86 -7.05 1.18
C CYS A 256 -14.03 -7.72 0.44
N LYS A 257 -13.73 -8.64 -0.48
CA LYS A 257 -14.73 -9.37 -1.27
C LYS A 257 -15.61 -10.27 -0.39
N VAL A 258 -14.98 -10.96 0.56
CA VAL A 258 -15.62 -11.81 1.56
C VAL A 258 -16.62 -11.05 2.45
N GLN A 259 -16.38 -9.76 2.69
CA GLN A 259 -17.26 -8.93 3.53
C GLN A 259 -18.57 -8.54 2.83
N GLN A 260 -18.71 -8.78 1.52
CA GLN A 260 -19.92 -8.44 0.76
C GLN A 260 -21.07 -9.39 1.10
N LYS A 261 -22.12 -8.87 1.75
CA LYS A 261 -23.30 -9.67 2.17
C LYS A 261 -24.34 -9.87 1.05
N ASP A 262 -24.25 -9.09 -0.02
CA ASP A 262 -25.27 -9.08 -1.08
C ASP A 262 -25.15 -10.25 -2.07
N LYS A 263 -24.08 -11.05 -1.97
CA LYS A 263 -23.77 -12.15 -2.89
C LYS A 263 -23.73 -13.49 -2.17
N SER A 264 -24.11 -14.54 -2.88
CA SER A 264 -24.06 -15.90 -2.36
C SER A 264 -22.61 -16.31 -2.00
N ASP A 265 -22.47 -17.19 -0.99
CA ASP A 265 -21.17 -17.71 -0.56
C ASP A 265 -20.46 -18.44 -1.73
N GLU A 266 -21.21 -19.11 -2.60
CA GLU A 266 -20.66 -19.85 -3.74
C GLU A 266 -20.06 -18.92 -4.80
N GLU A 267 -20.78 -17.88 -5.21
CA GLU A 267 -20.28 -16.92 -6.19
C GLU A 267 -19.04 -16.19 -5.68
N VAL A 268 -18.98 -15.88 -4.38
CA VAL A 268 -17.83 -15.22 -3.77
C VAL A 268 -16.61 -16.16 -3.77
N ALA A 269 -16.78 -17.42 -3.37
CA ALA A 269 -15.71 -18.41 -3.37
C ALA A 269 -15.14 -18.63 -4.78
N GLN A 270 -16.01 -18.85 -5.78
CA GLN A 270 -15.60 -19.05 -7.17
C GLN A 270 -14.90 -17.81 -7.75
N ALA A 271 -15.40 -16.61 -7.47
CA ALA A 271 -14.79 -15.38 -7.96
C ALA A 271 -13.40 -15.12 -7.33
N ILE A 272 -13.21 -15.50 -6.06
CA ILE A 272 -11.91 -15.42 -5.39
C ILE A 272 -10.96 -16.44 -6.01
N ASN A 273 -11.37 -17.71 -6.13
CA ASN A 273 -10.54 -18.76 -6.71
C ASN A 273 -10.15 -18.48 -8.17
N HIS A 274 -11.08 -17.98 -8.99
CA HIS A 274 -10.78 -17.62 -10.38
C HIS A 274 -9.71 -16.51 -10.51
N LYS A 275 -9.62 -15.59 -9.55
CA LYS A 275 -8.62 -14.53 -9.57
C LYS A 275 -7.31 -14.90 -8.88
N LEU A 276 -7.37 -15.68 -7.81
CA LEU A 276 -6.22 -16.00 -6.97
C LEU A 276 -5.56 -17.33 -7.32
N GLY A 277 -6.27 -18.24 -8.00
CA GLY A 277 -5.84 -19.62 -8.26
C GLY A 277 -4.49 -19.73 -8.96
N ASP A 278 -4.17 -18.77 -9.83
CA ASP A 278 -2.90 -18.74 -10.57
C ASP A 278 -1.79 -17.94 -9.86
N THR A 279 -2.11 -17.26 -8.75
CA THR A 279 -1.16 -16.36 -8.07
C THR A 279 -0.43 -17.08 -6.93
N ALA A 280 0.88 -17.24 -7.05
CA ALA A 280 1.70 -17.84 -6.02
C ALA A 280 1.81 -16.96 -4.75
N GLY A 281 1.84 -17.60 -3.59
CA GLY A 281 2.15 -16.96 -2.31
C GLY A 281 0.97 -16.35 -1.55
N ILE A 282 -0.27 -16.58 -1.99
CA ILE A 282 -1.47 -16.14 -1.26
C ILE A 282 -2.00 -17.28 -0.39
N SER A 283 -2.16 -17.01 0.91
CA SER A 283 -2.77 -17.94 1.87
C SER A 283 -4.29 -17.79 1.85
N TYR A 284 -5.01 -18.83 1.41
CA TYR A 284 -6.46 -18.91 1.53
C TYR A 284 -6.89 -19.03 2.99
N SER A 285 -6.03 -19.55 3.89
CA SER A 285 -6.30 -19.62 5.33
C SER A 285 -6.57 -18.24 5.96
N ASP A 286 -5.83 -17.20 5.58
CA ASP A 286 -6.01 -15.84 6.07
C ASP A 286 -7.35 -15.25 5.60
N ILE A 287 -7.68 -15.49 4.33
CA ILE A 287 -8.94 -15.03 3.71
C ILE A 287 -10.13 -15.75 4.35
N ALA A 288 -10.01 -17.06 4.58
CA ALA A 288 -11.03 -17.86 5.25
C ALA A 288 -11.22 -17.46 6.72
N THR A 289 -10.12 -17.12 7.43
CA THR A 289 -10.20 -16.58 8.80
C THR A 289 -11.02 -15.29 8.81
N ARG A 290 -10.76 -14.39 7.85
CA ARG A 290 -11.54 -13.16 7.71
C ARG A 290 -13.01 -13.43 7.39
N ALA A 291 -13.31 -14.46 6.59
CA ALA A 291 -14.68 -14.88 6.29
C ALA A 291 -15.42 -15.36 7.53
N TYR A 292 -14.74 -16.17 8.36
CA TYR A 292 -15.28 -16.64 9.62
C TYR A 292 -15.55 -15.49 10.59
N ASP A 293 -14.61 -14.54 10.73
CA ASP A 293 -14.78 -13.36 11.59
C ASP A 293 -15.96 -12.47 11.14
N CYS A 294 -16.32 -12.52 9.85
CA CYS A 294 -17.49 -11.84 9.31
C CYS A 294 -18.81 -12.62 9.50
N GLY A 295 -18.77 -13.79 10.14
CA GLY A 295 -19.92 -14.67 10.38
C GLY A 295 -20.28 -15.57 9.19
N ARG A 296 -19.47 -15.63 8.13
CA ARG A 296 -19.71 -16.46 6.95
C ARG A 296 -18.97 -17.79 7.04
N ALA A 297 -19.44 -18.66 7.94
CA ALA A 297 -18.78 -19.93 8.22
C ALA A 297 -18.74 -20.88 7.00
N GLU A 298 -19.80 -20.93 6.19
CA GLU A 298 -19.82 -21.82 5.00
C GLU A 298 -18.87 -21.33 3.90
N LEU A 299 -18.83 -20.01 3.63
CA LEU A 299 -17.81 -19.42 2.76
C LEU A 299 -16.38 -19.73 3.23
N ALA A 300 -16.12 -19.63 4.54
CA ALA A 300 -14.80 -19.92 5.09
C ALA A 300 -14.38 -21.39 4.85
N ILE A 301 -15.31 -22.35 4.98
CA ILE A 301 -15.05 -23.77 4.67
C ILE A 301 -14.71 -23.94 3.19
N ARG A 302 -15.48 -23.34 2.28
CA ARG A 302 -15.21 -23.45 0.84
C ARG A 302 -13.89 -22.82 0.42
N LEU A 303 -13.54 -21.67 0.99
CA LEU A 303 -12.25 -21.03 0.72
C LEU A 303 -11.07 -21.89 1.20
N LEU A 304 -11.23 -22.59 2.32
CA LEU A 304 -10.23 -23.52 2.83
C LEU A 304 -9.99 -24.71 1.90
N GLU A 305 -10.99 -25.16 1.15
CA GLU A 305 -10.82 -26.26 0.18
C GLU A 305 -9.81 -25.92 -0.92
N TYR A 306 -9.58 -24.63 -1.20
CA TYR A 306 -8.58 -24.16 -2.16
C TYR A 306 -7.17 -23.99 -1.56
N GLU A 307 -7.01 -24.12 -0.23
CA GLU A 307 -5.69 -24.05 0.40
C GLU A 307 -4.93 -25.37 0.17
N PRO A 308 -3.75 -25.37 -0.46
CA PRO A 308 -2.98 -26.60 -0.70
C PRO A 308 -2.33 -27.15 0.58
N ARG A 309 -2.12 -26.32 1.60
CA ARG A 309 -1.42 -26.69 2.84
C ARG A 309 -2.41 -27.19 3.90
N SER A 310 -2.46 -28.51 4.09
CA SER A 310 -3.26 -29.15 5.14
C SER A 310 -2.99 -28.64 6.55
N GLY A 311 -1.72 -28.32 6.85
CA GLY A 311 -1.30 -27.76 8.14
C GLY A 311 -1.92 -26.41 8.47
N GLU A 312 -2.34 -25.63 7.47
CA GLU A 312 -3.05 -24.36 7.65
C GLU A 312 -4.58 -24.56 7.69
N GLN A 313 -5.09 -25.57 6.98
CA GLN A 313 -6.51 -25.90 6.94
C GLN A 313 -7.03 -26.41 8.29
N VAL A 314 -6.34 -27.40 8.87
CA VAL A 314 -6.82 -28.16 10.03
C VAL A 314 -6.99 -27.28 11.28
N PRO A 315 -6.03 -26.42 11.68
CA PRO A 315 -6.20 -25.53 12.82
C PRO A 315 -7.40 -24.59 12.67
N LEU A 316 -7.65 -24.06 11.47
CA LEU A 316 -8.79 -23.18 11.23
C LEU A 316 -10.12 -23.96 11.32
N LEU A 317 -10.19 -25.18 10.78
CA LEU A 317 -11.38 -26.04 10.90
C LEU A 317 -11.69 -26.38 12.37
N LEU A 318 -10.67 -26.61 13.19
CA LEU A 318 -10.82 -26.80 14.64
C LEU A 318 -11.38 -25.54 15.32
N LYS A 319 -10.83 -24.36 15.01
CA LYS A 319 -11.34 -23.07 15.51
C LYS A 319 -12.80 -22.84 15.14
N MET A 320 -13.21 -23.29 13.96
CA MET A 320 -14.60 -23.20 13.47
C MET A 320 -15.53 -24.28 14.06
N LYS A 321 -15.07 -25.11 15.00
CA LYS A 321 -15.80 -26.23 15.60
C LYS A 321 -16.25 -27.30 14.58
N ARG A 322 -15.55 -27.41 13.45
CA ARG A 322 -15.81 -28.42 12.42
C ARG A 322 -14.90 -29.65 12.61
N SER A 323 -14.93 -30.21 13.82
CA SER A 323 -14.13 -31.33 14.30
C SER A 323 -14.06 -32.55 13.35
N LYS A 324 -15.21 -32.97 12.80
CA LYS A 324 -15.28 -34.13 11.89
C LYS A 324 -14.58 -33.86 10.56
N LEU A 325 -14.75 -32.65 10.02
CA LEU A 325 -14.09 -32.22 8.77
C LEU A 325 -12.58 -32.05 8.97
N ALA A 326 -12.17 -31.47 10.11
CA ALA A 326 -10.77 -31.33 10.48
C ALA A 326 -10.06 -32.70 10.54
N LEU A 327 -10.71 -33.70 11.15
CA LEU A 327 -10.17 -35.06 11.22
C LEU A 327 -10.06 -35.70 9.83
N GLY A 328 -11.09 -35.56 8.99
CA GLY A 328 -11.05 -36.04 7.60
C GLY A 328 -9.89 -35.43 6.81
N LYS A 329 -9.70 -34.10 6.89
CA LYS A 329 -8.62 -33.39 6.19
C LYS A 329 -7.23 -33.75 6.72
N ALA A 330 -7.09 -33.97 8.03
CA ALA A 330 -5.83 -34.45 8.60
C ALA A 330 -5.48 -35.85 8.08
N ILE A 331 -6.46 -36.76 7.99
CA ILE A 331 -6.25 -38.11 7.43
C ILE A 331 -5.89 -38.04 5.95
N GLU A 332 -6.60 -37.23 5.16
CA GLU A 332 -6.31 -37.01 3.73
C GLU A 332 -4.89 -36.49 3.49
N SER A 333 -4.36 -35.68 4.41
CA SER A 333 -3.01 -35.15 4.32
C SER A 333 -1.90 -36.19 4.52
N GLY A 334 -2.20 -37.32 5.15
CA GLY A 334 -1.23 -38.35 5.51
C GLY A 334 -0.24 -37.96 6.61
N ASP A 335 -0.35 -36.76 7.18
CA ASP A 335 0.50 -36.29 8.27
C ASP A 335 0.02 -36.86 9.61
N THR A 336 0.80 -37.78 10.19
CA THR A 336 0.49 -38.42 11.46
C THR A 336 0.43 -37.42 12.61
N ASP A 337 1.28 -36.39 12.60
CA ASP A 337 1.36 -35.40 13.66
C ASP A 337 0.12 -34.50 13.64
N LEU A 338 -0.37 -34.17 12.45
CA LEU A 338 -1.61 -33.43 12.28
C LEU A 338 -2.82 -34.24 12.76
N VAL A 339 -2.85 -35.54 12.48
CA VAL A 339 -3.90 -36.45 12.99
C VAL A 339 -3.85 -36.53 14.52
N TYR A 340 -2.66 -36.70 15.12
CA TYR A 340 -2.52 -36.68 16.58
C TYR A 340 -3.01 -35.37 17.19
N THR A 341 -2.64 -34.24 16.58
CA THR A 341 -3.08 -32.90 17.02
C THR A 341 -4.60 -32.81 17.07
N VAL A 342 -5.29 -33.26 16.01
CA VAL A 342 -6.76 -33.27 15.97
C VAL A 342 -7.32 -34.22 17.02
N VAL A 343 -6.84 -35.46 17.09
CA VAL A 343 -7.38 -36.48 18.02
C VAL A 343 -7.22 -36.03 19.47
N LEU A 344 -6.08 -35.47 19.85
CA LEU A 344 -5.85 -34.94 21.20
C LEU A 344 -6.75 -33.74 21.50
N HIS A 345 -6.95 -32.85 20.53
CA HIS A 345 -7.91 -31.75 20.67
C HIS A 345 -9.34 -32.25 20.87
N LEU A 346 -9.77 -33.27 20.10
CA LEU A 346 -11.09 -33.88 20.24
C LEU A 346 -11.28 -34.55 21.60
N LYS A 347 -10.25 -35.20 22.14
CA LYS A 347 -10.28 -35.83 23.45
C LYS A 347 -10.57 -34.83 24.57
N ASN A 348 -10.06 -33.60 24.46
CA ASN A 348 -10.24 -32.56 25.46
C ASN A 348 -11.59 -31.84 25.34
N GLU A 349 -12.12 -31.68 24.12
CA GLU A 349 -13.38 -30.96 23.87
C GLU A 349 -14.63 -31.83 23.95
N LEU A 350 -14.54 -33.10 23.53
CA LEU A 350 -15.68 -34.00 23.43
C LEU A 350 -15.83 -34.87 24.69
N ASN A 351 -17.07 -35.27 24.98
CA ASN A 351 -17.31 -36.29 25.99
C ASN A 351 -16.77 -37.65 25.51
N ARG A 352 -16.39 -38.54 26.44
CA ARG A 352 -15.78 -39.84 26.11
C ARG A 352 -16.59 -40.63 25.07
N GLY A 353 -17.92 -40.69 25.21
CA GLY A 353 -18.77 -41.43 24.29
C GLY A 353 -18.78 -40.88 22.86
N THR A 354 -18.94 -39.57 22.69
CA THR A 354 -18.95 -38.91 21.36
C THR A 354 -17.56 -38.91 20.72
N PHE A 355 -16.50 -38.83 21.53
CA PHE A 355 -15.13 -38.99 21.08
C PHE A 355 -14.91 -40.39 20.45
N PHE A 356 -15.24 -41.46 21.18
CA PHE A 356 -15.09 -42.82 20.67
C PHE A 356 -15.96 -43.10 19.45
N MET A 357 -17.22 -42.65 19.45
CA MET A 357 -18.10 -42.75 18.28
C MET A 357 -17.50 -42.04 17.05
N THR A 358 -16.85 -40.90 17.23
CA THR A 358 -16.22 -40.16 16.13
C THR A 358 -15.00 -40.90 15.59
N LEU A 359 -14.18 -41.51 16.47
CA LEU A 359 -13.03 -42.31 16.08
C LEU A 359 -13.41 -43.63 15.41
N GLN A 360 -14.47 -44.31 15.87
CA GLN A 360 -14.94 -45.56 15.26
C GLN A 360 -15.36 -45.37 13.79
N ASN A 361 -15.91 -44.20 13.46
CA ASN A 361 -16.25 -43.85 12.07
C ASN A 361 -15.01 -43.56 11.19
N GLN A 362 -13.80 -43.50 11.76
CA GLN A 362 -12.56 -43.15 11.08
C GLN A 362 -11.43 -44.13 11.49
N PRO A 363 -11.28 -45.29 10.80
CA PRO A 363 -10.42 -46.39 11.25
C PRO A 363 -8.94 -46.01 11.33
N VAL A 364 -8.46 -45.08 10.48
CA VAL A 364 -7.08 -44.59 10.49
C VAL A 364 -6.79 -43.77 11.75
N ALA A 365 -7.73 -42.92 12.18
CA ALA A 365 -7.57 -42.16 13.41
C ALA A 365 -7.61 -43.07 14.64
N LEU A 366 -8.47 -44.11 14.62
CA LEU A 366 -8.57 -45.09 15.69
C LEU A 366 -7.28 -45.92 15.85
N SER A 367 -6.67 -46.35 14.75
CA SER A 367 -5.42 -47.13 14.81
C SER A 367 -4.26 -46.31 15.39
N LEU A 368 -4.13 -45.05 14.96
CA LEU A 368 -3.15 -44.11 15.51
C LEU A 368 -3.41 -43.82 16.99
N TYR A 369 -4.67 -43.62 17.38
CA TYR A 369 -5.01 -43.41 18.79
C TYR A 369 -4.70 -44.64 19.66
N ARG A 370 -4.92 -45.86 19.16
CA ARG A 370 -4.52 -47.09 19.87
C ARG A 370 -3.00 -47.17 20.04
N GLN A 371 -2.24 -46.79 19.02
CA GLN A 371 -0.77 -46.72 19.12
C GLN A 371 -0.33 -45.71 20.19
N PHE A 372 -0.95 -44.53 20.23
CA PHE A 372 -0.72 -43.55 21.29
C PHE A 372 -1.03 -44.11 22.69
N CYS A 373 -2.19 -44.77 22.86
CA CYS A 373 -2.59 -45.34 24.15
C CYS A 373 -1.65 -46.47 24.61
N ARG A 374 -1.09 -47.27 23.70
CA ARG A 374 -0.09 -48.31 24.05
C ARG A 374 1.12 -47.74 24.78
N HIS A 375 1.53 -46.51 24.47
CA HIS A 375 2.68 -45.85 25.07
C HIS A 375 2.35 -45.02 26.31
N GLN A 376 1.24 -44.26 26.31
CA GLN A 376 0.94 -43.30 27.37
C GLN A 376 -0.20 -43.72 28.32
N GLU A 377 -1.23 -44.43 27.82
CA GLU A 377 -2.46 -44.69 28.57
C GLU A 377 -2.95 -46.13 28.38
N ARG A 378 -2.37 -47.06 29.14
CA ARG A 378 -2.70 -48.50 29.04
C ARG A 378 -4.13 -48.82 29.48
N ASP A 379 -4.67 -48.09 30.46
CA ASP A 379 -6.04 -48.34 30.96
C ASP A 379 -7.11 -47.94 29.94
N THR A 380 -6.93 -46.82 29.22
CA THR A 380 -7.86 -46.42 28.16
C THR A 380 -7.78 -47.34 26.95
N LEU A 381 -6.63 -47.96 26.70
CA LEU A 381 -6.49 -49.02 25.68
C LEU A 381 -7.31 -50.27 26.03
N LYS A 382 -7.34 -50.67 27.31
CA LYS A 382 -8.16 -51.79 27.78
C LYS A 382 -9.65 -51.49 27.59
N ASP A 383 -10.08 -50.28 27.95
CA ASP A 383 -11.47 -49.84 27.74
C ASP A 383 -11.86 -49.89 26.25
N LEU A 384 -10.96 -49.47 25.35
CA LEU A 384 -11.18 -49.53 23.91
C LEU A 384 -11.37 -50.97 23.41
N TYR A 385 -10.51 -51.90 23.82
CA TYR A 385 -10.65 -53.30 23.40
C TYR A 385 -11.93 -53.96 23.92
N ASN A 386 -12.39 -53.56 25.12
CA ASN A 386 -13.67 -54.00 25.67
C ASN A 386 -14.85 -53.41 24.89
N GLN A 387 -14.79 -52.13 24.48
CA GLN A 387 -15.88 -51.49 23.74
C GLN A 387 -16.00 -51.98 22.29
N ASP A 388 -14.89 -52.37 21.67
CA ASP A 388 -14.87 -52.88 20.30
C ASP A 388 -15.05 -54.43 20.24
N ASP A 389 -15.38 -55.08 21.37
CA ASP A 389 -15.49 -56.55 21.52
C ASP A 389 -14.30 -57.35 20.96
N ASN A 390 -13.09 -56.75 21.01
CA ASN A 390 -11.89 -57.38 20.49
C ASN A 390 -11.21 -58.23 21.58
N HIS A 391 -11.79 -59.41 21.84
CA HIS A 391 -11.32 -60.34 22.86
C HIS A 391 -9.87 -60.82 22.65
N GLN A 392 -9.40 -60.86 21.39
CA GLN A 392 -8.04 -61.30 21.07
C GLN A 392 -6.99 -60.28 21.52
N GLU A 393 -7.17 -59.00 21.18
CA GLU A 393 -6.25 -57.94 21.61
C GLU A 393 -6.32 -57.70 23.13
N LEU A 394 -7.49 -57.89 23.73
CA LEU A 394 -7.66 -57.84 25.19
C LEU A 394 -6.87 -58.97 25.89
N GLY A 395 -6.92 -60.19 25.36
CA GLY A 395 -6.11 -61.31 25.84
C GLY A 395 -4.62 -61.01 25.73
N ASN A 396 -4.17 -60.51 24.57
CA ASN A 396 -2.77 -60.09 24.36
C ASN A 396 -2.33 -59.01 25.34
N PHE A 397 -3.19 -58.03 25.64
CA PHE A 397 -2.92 -56.97 26.61
C PHE A 397 -2.71 -57.53 28.03
N HIS A 398 -3.55 -58.47 28.47
CA HIS A 398 -3.40 -59.12 29.78
C HIS A 398 -2.13 -59.95 29.88
N VAL A 399 -1.79 -60.69 28.81
CA VAL A 399 -0.54 -61.45 28.74
C VAL A 399 0.65 -60.49 28.83
N HIS A 400 0.69 -59.42 28.04
CA HIS A 400 1.81 -58.47 28.06
C HIS A 400 1.94 -57.74 29.41
N SER A 401 0.81 -57.41 30.05
CA SER A 401 0.80 -56.81 31.39
C SER A 401 1.29 -57.75 32.48
N SER A 402 1.23 -59.07 32.28
CA SER A 402 1.75 -60.06 33.25
C SER A 402 3.28 -60.22 33.20
N TYR A 403 3.93 -59.77 32.11
CA TYR A 403 5.39 -59.81 31.93
C TYR A 403 6.09 -58.46 32.18
N SER A 404 5.32 -57.39 32.38
CA SER A 404 5.82 -56.07 32.81
C SER A 404 5.81 -55.99 34.33
#